data_AF-A0A7L5BTN9-F1
#
_entry.id   AF-A0A7L5BTN9-F1
#
_cell.length_a   1.000
_cell.length_b   1.000
_cell.length_c   1.000
_cell.angle_alpha   90.00
_cell.angle_beta   90.00
_cell.angle_gamma   90.00
#
_symmetry.space_group_name_H-M   'P 1'
#
loop_
_entity.id
_entity.type
_entity.pdbx_description
1 polymer ?
#
loop_
_entity_poly.entity_id
_entity_poly.type
_entity_poly.pdbx_seq_one_letter_code
_entity_poly.pdbx_strand_id
1 'polypeptide(L)' 'MANAYSPLAVANEFIALGIAEGKPIEHMKAQKLVHFAHGFSLARDTPILNECPQVWKFGPVFSTLYQDLRARPEMS' A
#
# COMPACT_ATOMS: atom_id res chain seq x y z
N MET A 1 6.56 18.74 11.13
CA MET A 1 7.02 17.94 9.98
C MET A 1 5.95 16.89 9.74
N ALA A 2 5.32 16.86 8.57
CA ALA A 2 4.35 15.80 8.28
C ALA A 2 5.12 14.47 8.25
N ASN A 3 4.85 13.57 9.20
CA ASN A 3 5.48 12.26 9.23
C ASN A 3 4.88 11.45 8.08
N ALA A 4 5.66 11.23 7.02
CA ALA A 4 5.28 10.32 5.95
C ALA A 4 5.23 8.87 6.48
N TYR A 5 4.20 8.13 6.10
CA TYR A 5 3.97 6.75 6.51
C TYR A 5 4.70 5.76 5.60
N SER A 6 5.04 4.59 6.13
CA SER A 6 5.45 3.48 5.27
C SER A 6 4.27 2.97 4.45
N PRO A 7 4.49 2.44 3.23
CA PRO A 7 3.47 1.74 2.47
C PRO A 7 2.81 0.61 3.24
N LEU A 8 3.57 -0.09 4.10
CA LEU A 8 3.04 -1.12 4.97
C LEU A 8 2.02 -0.56 5.98
N ALA A 9 2.28 0.60 6.57
CA ALA A 9 1.33 1.22 7.50
C ALA A 9 0.01 1.57 6.80
N VAL A 10 0.08 2.15 5.60
CA VAL A 10 -1.11 2.46 4.80
C VAL A 10 -1.83 1.19 4.31
N ALA A 11 -1.08 0.15 3.94
CA ALA A 11 -1.65 -1.15 3.57
C ALA A 11 -2.39 -1.81 4.74
N ASN A 12 -1.82 -1.79 5.94
CA ASN A 12 -2.45 -2.34 7.14
C ASN A 12 -3.77 -1.66 7.44
N GLU A 13 -3.87 -0.34 7.24
CA GLU A 13 -5.13 0.39 7.41
C GLU A 13 -6.20 -0.10 6.42
N PHE A 14 -5.86 -0.23 5.14
CA PHE A 14 -6.78 -0.79 4.15
C PHE A 14 -7.21 -2.22 4.52
N ILE A 15 -6.28 -3.06 4.93
CA ILE A 15 -6.56 -4.45 5.34
C ILE A 15 -7.51 -4.47 6.55
N ALA A 16 -7.26 -3.64 7.57
CA ALA A 16 -8.12 -3.52 8.74
C ALA A 16 -9.55 -3.08 8.36
N LEU A 17 -9.68 -2.07 7.50
CA LEU A 17 -10.98 -1.64 6.97
C LEU A 17 -11.68 -2.76 6.18
N GLY A 18 -10.94 -3.48 5.32
CA GLY A 18 -11.46 -4.62 4.58
C GLY A 18 -11.99 -5.73 5.49
N ILE A 19 -11.26 -6.07 6.55
CA ILE A 19 -11.69 -7.05 7.54
C ILE A 19 -12.96 -6.57 8.26
N ALA A 20 -12.99 -5.31 8.70
CA ALA A 20 -14.14 -4.72 9.38
C ALA A 20 -15.40 -4.69 8.50
N GLU A 21 -15.25 -4.54 7.18
CA GLU A 21 -16.35 -4.59 6.21
C GLU A 21 -16.70 -6.01 5.73
N GLY A 22 -16.03 -7.06 6.22
CA GLY A 22 -16.21 -8.43 5.73
C GLY A 22 -15.71 -8.65 4.29
N LYS A 23 -14.81 -7.80 3.80
CA LYS A 23 -14.18 -7.81 2.48
C LYS A 23 -12.65 -7.86 2.63
N PRO A 24 -12.07 -8.99 3.07
CA PRO A 24 -10.63 -9.11 3.24
C PRO A 24 -9.88 -8.76 1.94
N ILE A 25 -8.71 -8.16 2.10
CA ILE A 25 -7.89 -7.65 0.99
C ILE A 25 -6.69 -8.55 0.80
N GLU A 26 -6.60 -9.13 -0.40
CA GLU A 26 -5.45 -9.89 -0.84
C GLU A 26 -4.22 -8.99 -1.06
N HIS A 27 -3.04 -9.59 -0.99
CA HIS A 27 -1.74 -8.92 -1.17
C HIS A 27 -1.71 -7.96 -2.38
N MET A 28 -2.07 -8.43 -3.59
CA MET A 28 -2.02 -7.59 -4.80
C MET A 28 -3.01 -6.43 -4.78
N LYS A 29 -4.14 -6.58 -4.08
CA LYS A 29 -5.12 -5.51 -3.92
C LYS A 29 -4.59 -4.44 -2.95
N ALA A 30 -3.91 -4.83 -1.87
CA ALA A 30 -3.25 -3.88 -0.97
C ALA A 30 -2.21 -3.03 -1.70
N GLN A 31 -1.34 -3.64 -2.53
CA GLN A 31 -0.37 -2.91 -3.38
C GLN A 31 -1.03 -1.83 -4.24
N LYS A 32 -2.14 -2.17 -4.91
CA LYS A 32 -2.88 -1.22 -5.76
C LYS A 32 -3.52 -0.09 -4.97
N LEU A 33 -4.11 -0.39 -3.81
CA LEU A 33 -4.73 0.62 -2.95
C LEU A 33 -3.70 1.62 -2.43
N VAL A 34 -2.51 1.15 -2.02
CA VAL A 34 -1.41 2.03 -1.61
C VAL A 34 -0.93 2.89 -2.79
N HIS A 35 -0.87 2.33 -4.00
CA HIS A 35 -0.53 3.11 -5.21
C HIS A 35 -1.55 4.22 -5.50
N PHE A 36 -2.85 3.94 -5.37
CA PHE A 36 -3.87 4.97 -5.52
C PHE A 36 -3.81 6.03 -4.42
N ALA A 37 -3.58 5.63 -3.17
CA ALA A 37 -3.39 6.56 -2.07
C ALA A 37 -2.19 7.50 -2.30
N HIS A 38 -1.07 6.95 -2.82
CA HIS A 38 0.08 7.73 -3.22
C HIS A 38 -0.26 8.76 -4.31
N GLY A 39 -0.87 8.31 -5.41
CA GLY A 39 -1.25 9.19 -6.52
C GLY A 39 -2.24 10.29 -6.09
N PHE A 40 -3.22 9.95 -5.26
CA PHE A 40 -4.17 10.92 -4.70
C PHE A 40 -3.49 11.94 -3.79
N SER A 41 -2.51 11.50 -2.99
CA SER A 41 -1.74 12.37 -2.10
C SER A 41 -0.88 13.37 -2.87
N LEU A 42 -0.26 12.92 -3.98
CA LEU A 42 0.54 13.77 -4.86
C LEU A 42 -0.32 14.78 -5.61
N ALA A 43 -1.51 14.38 -6.08
CA ALA A 43 -2.47 15.30 -6.71
C ALA A 43 -2.98 16.41 -5.78
N ARG A 44 -2.74 16.29 -4.47
CA ARG A 44 -3.14 17.24 -3.42
C ARG A 44 -1.94 17.93 -2.75
N ASP A 45 -0.74 17.81 -3.32
CA ASP A 45 0.52 18.34 -2.76
C ASP A 45 0.75 17.95 -1.29
N THR A 46 0.22 16.80 -0.87
CA THR A 46 0.30 16.32 0.51
C THR A 46 0.88 14.90 0.51
N PRO A 47 2.17 14.72 0.21
CA PRO A 47 2.78 13.39 0.13
C PRO A 47 2.66 12.66 1.48
N ILE A 48 1.97 11.51 1.47
CA ILE A 48 1.73 10.71 2.70
C ILE A 48 2.65 9.49 2.82
N LEU A 49 3.37 9.12 1.76
CA LEU A 49 4.26 7.96 1.75
C LEU A 49 5.72 8.38 1.81
N ASN A 50 6.53 7.60 2.53
CA ASN A 50 7.96 7.81 2.69
C ASN A 50 8.82 7.12 1.61
N GLU A 51 8.19 6.46 0.64
CA GLU A 51 8.86 5.88 -0.52
C GLU A 51 8.04 6.08 -1.80
N CYS A 52 8.72 6.05 -2.94
CA CYS A 52 8.09 6.06 -4.26
C CYS A 52 7.99 4.64 -4.82
N PRO A 53 6.94 4.34 -5.61
CA PRO A 53 6.84 3.06 -6.28
C PRO A 53 7.90 2.89 -7.37
N GLN A 54 8.34 1.65 -7.58
CA GLN A 54 9.27 1.26 -8.63
C GLN A 54 8.52 0.70 -9.84
N VAL A 55 9.01 0.95 -11.05
CA VAL A 55 8.43 0.38 -12.28
C VAL A 55 8.88 -1.07 -12.45
N TRP A 56 7.95 -2.01 -12.31
CA TRP A 56 8.16 -3.44 -12.55
C TRP A 56 7.42 -3.89 -13.82
N LYS A 57 7.65 -5.14 -14.26
CA LYS A 57 7.07 -5.72 -15.49
C LYS A 57 5.54 -5.55 -15.59
N PHE A 58 4.84 -5.58 -14.46
CA PHE A 58 3.37 -5.52 -14.40
C PHE A 58 2.82 -4.23 -13.80
N GLY A 59 3.66 -3.19 -13.69
CA GLY A 59 3.27 -1.88 -13.18
C GLY A 59 4.07 -1.43 -11.96
N PRO A 60 3.68 -0.28 -11.38
CA PRO A 60 4.34 0.30 -10.22
C PRO A 60 4.15 -0.56 -8.96
N VAL A 61 5.24 -0.86 -8.24
CA VAL A 61 5.26 -1.68 -7.03
C VAL A 61 6.06 -0.98 -5.94
N PHE A 62 5.51 -0.99 -4.72
CA PHE A 62 6.25 -0.64 -3.51
C PHE A 62 7.06 -1.86 -3.06
N SER A 63 8.37 -1.82 -3.29
CA SER A 63 9.22 -3.01 -3.13
C SER A 63 9.28 -3.52 -1.70
N THR A 64 9.27 -2.61 -0.72
CA THR A 64 9.26 -2.96 0.70
C THR A 64 7.95 -3.64 1.06
N LEU A 65 6.82 -3.04 0.68
CA LEU A 65 5.48 -3.60 0.87
C LEU A 65 5.35 -4.98 0.21
N TYR A 66 5.96 -5.18 -0.97
CA TYR A 66 5.87 -6.45 -1.68
C TYR A 66 6.60 -7.56 -0.94
N GLN A 67 7.78 -7.26 -0.39
CA GLN A 67 8.54 -8.18 0.42
C GLN A 67 7.82 -8.50 1.73
N ASP A 68 7.29 -7.48 2.41
CA ASP A 68 6.55 -7.62 3.68
C ASP A 68 5.31 -8.52 3.52
N LEU A 69 4.53 -8.27 2.47
CA LEU A 69 3.32 -9.04 2.20
C LEU A 69 3.62 -10.43 1.66
N ARG A 70 4.73 -10.64 0.94
CA ARG A 70 5.17 -11.98 0.51
C ARG A 70 5.60 -12.84 1.71
N ALA A 71 6.17 -12.23 2.74
CA ALA A 71 6.55 -12.91 3.98
C ALA A 71 5.36 -13.33 4.86
N ARG A 72 4.13 -12.89 4.52
CA ARG A 72 2.88 -13.17 5.26
C ARG A 72 1.92 -14.04 4.43
N PRO A 73 2.12 -15.37 4.39
CA PRO A 73 1.37 -16.26 3.52
C PRO A 73 -0.12 -16.38 3.85
N GLU A 74 -0.56 -16.00 5.06
CA GLU A 74 -1.98 -16.02 5.47
C GLU A 74 -2.89 -14.99 4.75
N MET A 75 -2.34 -14.18 3.83
CA MET A 75 -3.08 -13.21 3.01
C MET A 75 -3.25 -13.63 1.52
N SER A 76 -2.93 -14.88 1.16
CA SER A 76 -3.08 -15.43 -0.21
C SER A 76 -4.30 -16.32 -0.35
#